data_AF-K5BE09-F1
#
_entry.id   AF-K5BE09-F1
#
_cell.length_a   1.000
_cell.length_b   1.000
_cell.length_c   1.000
_cell.angle_alpha   90.00
_cell.angle_beta   90.00
_cell.angle_gamma   90.00
#
_symmetry.space_group_name_H-M   'P 1'
#
loop_
_entity.id
_entity.type
_entity.pdbx_description
1 polymer ?
#
loop_
_entity_poly.entity_id
_entity_poly.type
_entity_poly.pdbx_seq_one_letter_code
_entity_poly.pdbx_strand_id
1 'polypeptide(L)'
;MYGIAIDALPALHDPEYPNQVGPILAGLRKLLASLSEAATRPRTTPSVIVALSGIRRTYEELMENAAEGPGATLGQRLHVARTKAKLTTEEAANGVGLSKEVIEAVELEEPASEEDIAKIKDLIAALGG
;
A
#
# COMPACT_ATOMS: atom_id res chain seq x y z
N MET A 1 8.53 14.84 -8.98
CA MET A 1 7.15 15.01 -9.48
C MET A 1 6.14 14.70 -8.40
N TYR A 2 6.18 13.51 -7.76
CA TYR A 2 5.25 13.19 -6.67
C TYR A 2 5.40 14.05 -5.42
N GLY A 3 6.60 14.55 -5.09
CA GLY A 3 6.79 15.46 -3.94
C GLY A 3 5.82 16.66 -3.97
N ILE A 4 5.73 17.37 -5.10
CA ILE A 4 4.80 18.52 -5.25
C ILE A 4 3.34 18.09 -5.08
N ALA A 5 2.96 16.92 -5.59
CA ALA A 5 1.58 16.43 -5.47
C ALA A 5 1.24 16.02 -4.03
N ILE A 6 2.20 15.43 -3.31
CA ILE A 6 2.06 15.07 -1.89
C ILE A 6 2.00 16.32 -1.03
N ASP A 7 2.87 17.31 -1.29
CA ASP A 7 2.90 18.59 -0.57
C ASP A 7 1.61 19.41 -0.78
N ALA A 8 0.89 19.14 -1.88
CA ALA A 8 -0.39 19.78 -2.20
C ALA A 8 -1.62 19.05 -1.63
N LEU A 9 -1.43 17.90 -0.97
CA LEU A 9 -2.54 17.18 -0.34
C LEU A 9 -3.20 18.05 0.74
N PRO A 10 -4.53 17.98 0.89
CA PRO A 10 -5.22 18.66 1.97
C PRO A 10 -4.84 18.03 3.33
N ALA A 11 -5.36 18.60 4.41
CA ALA A 11 -5.17 18.02 5.73
C ALA A 11 -5.76 16.59 5.79
N LEU A 12 -5.20 15.71 6.62
CA LEU A 12 -5.58 14.30 6.69
C LEU A 12 -7.08 14.07 6.97
N HIS A 13 -7.70 14.96 7.74
CA HIS A 13 -9.13 14.87 8.09
C HIS A 13 -10.04 15.65 7.13
N ASP A 14 -9.48 16.22 6.06
CA ASP A 14 -10.27 16.84 5.00
C ASP A 14 -11.04 15.75 4.22
N PRO A 15 -12.36 15.91 4.01
CA PRO A 15 -13.16 14.94 3.25
C PRO A 15 -12.63 14.64 1.83
N GLU A 16 -11.89 15.56 1.22
CA GLU A 16 -11.31 15.37 -0.11
C GLU A 16 -9.97 14.61 -0.10
N TYR A 17 -9.36 14.40 1.08
CA TYR A 17 -8.08 13.72 1.19
C TYR A 17 -8.08 12.32 0.56
N PRO A 18 -9.06 11.43 0.84
CA PRO A 18 -9.08 10.09 0.24
C PRO A 18 -9.12 10.11 -1.29
N ASN A 19 -9.87 11.06 -1.87
CA ASN A 19 -10.00 11.21 -3.33
C ASN A 19 -8.68 11.64 -3.99
N GLN A 20 -7.87 12.45 -3.30
CA GLN A 20 -6.62 12.98 -3.84
C GLN A 20 -5.43 12.05 -3.59
N VAL A 21 -5.40 11.35 -2.44
CA VAL A 21 -4.28 10.45 -2.09
C VAL A 21 -4.28 9.16 -2.92
N GLY A 22 -5.47 8.63 -3.26
CA GLY A 22 -5.62 7.37 -4.00
C GLY A 22 -4.86 7.35 -5.34
N PRO A 23 -5.08 8.32 -6.25
CA PRO A 23 -4.35 8.40 -7.52
C PRO A 23 -2.83 8.53 -7.36
N ILE A 24 -2.36 9.24 -6.32
CA ILE A 24 -0.93 9.39 -6.01
C ILE A 24 -0.34 8.03 -5.59
N LEU A 25 -0.99 7.32 -4.67
CA LEU A 25 -0.57 5.98 -4.23
C LEU A 25 -0.55 4.99 -5.40
N ALA A 26 -1.56 5.00 -6.25
CA ALA A 26 -1.60 4.16 -7.45
C ALA A 26 -0.43 4.47 -8.42
N GLY A 27 -0.12 5.77 -8.60
CA GLY A 27 1.02 6.21 -9.41
C GLY A 27 2.38 5.79 -8.83
N LEU A 28 2.56 5.96 -7.51
CA LEU A 28 3.76 5.51 -6.80
C LEU A 28 3.94 3.99 -6.87
N ARG A 29 2.85 3.22 -6.78
CA ARG A 29 2.89 1.75 -6.90
C ARG A 29 3.36 1.30 -8.28
N LYS A 30 2.88 1.93 -9.36
CA LYS A 30 3.35 1.66 -10.72
C LYS A 30 4.85 1.94 -10.86
N LEU A 31 5.32 3.06 -10.30
CA LEU A 31 6.73 3.41 -10.31
C LEU A 31 7.58 2.43 -9.48
N LEU A 32 7.07 2.01 -8.32
CA LEU A 32 7.70 1.00 -7.46
C LEU A 32 7.87 -0.33 -8.21
N ALA A 33 6.84 -0.79 -8.93
CA ALA A 33 6.90 -2.00 -9.73
C ALA A 33 7.96 -1.89 -10.84
N SER A 34 7.96 -0.80 -11.61
CA SER A 34 8.95 -0.57 -12.68
C SER A 34 10.38 -0.48 -12.15
N LEU A 35 10.60 0.21 -11.02
CA LEU A 35 11.93 0.31 -10.42
C LEU A 35 12.39 -1.01 -9.78
N SER A 36 11.46 -1.79 -9.21
CA SER A 36 11.78 -3.11 -8.67
C SER A 36 12.20 -4.07 -9.79
N GLU A 37 11.49 -4.06 -10.92
CA GLU A 37 11.87 -4.81 -12.11
C GLU A 37 13.21 -4.35 -12.67
N ALA A 38 13.45 -3.03 -12.76
CA ALA A 38 14.72 -2.49 -13.20
C ALA A 38 15.86 -2.94 -12.28
N ALA A 39 15.64 -3.00 -10.96
CA ALA A 39 16.64 -3.34 -9.97
C ALA A 39 17.12 -4.80 -10.05
N THR A 40 16.30 -5.73 -10.53
CA THR A 40 16.69 -7.15 -10.68
C THR A 40 17.58 -7.42 -11.90
N ARG A 41 17.78 -6.43 -12.78
CA ARG A 41 18.54 -6.62 -14.02
C ARG A 41 20.05 -6.77 -13.74
N PRO A 42 20.80 -7.60 -14.51
CA PRO A 42 22.23 -7.84 -14.28
C PRO A 42 23.15 -6.61 -14.39
N ARG A 43 22.68 -5.48 -14.94
CA ARG A 43 23.44 -4.24 -15.17
C ARG A 43 22.76 -3.01 -14.56
N THR A 44 22.03 -3.19 -13.46
CA THR A 44 21.43 -2.10 -12.70
C THR A 44 22.50 -1.12 -12.18
N THR A 45 22.23 0.17 -12.24
CA THR A 45 23.11 1.21 -11.69
C THR A 45 22.74 1.53 -10.23
N PRO A 46 23.70 1.99 -9.40
CA PRO A 46 23.39 2.46 -8.04
C PRO A 46 22.30 3.54 -7.99
N SER A 47 22.17 4.38 -9.02
CA SER A 47 21.11 5.39 -9.10
C SER A 47 19.70 4.79 -9.15
N VAL A 48 19.51 3.62 -9.78
CA VAL A 48 18.22 2.90 -9.76
C VAL A 48 17.91 2.41 -8.36
N ILE A 49 18.91 1.89 -7.63
CA ILE A 49 18.74 1.42 -6.25
C ILE A 49 18.37 2.58 -5.32
N VAL A 50 19.03 3.73 -5.46
CA VAL A 50 18.71 4.95 -4.68
C VAL A 50 17.30 5.44 -5.01
N ALA A 51 16.92 5.47 -6.28
CA ALA A 51 15.56 5.85 -6.69
C ALA A 51 14.51 4.88 -6.12
N LEU A 52 14.75 3.57 -6.20
CA LEU A 52 13.86 2.55 -5.65
C LEU A 52 13.69 2.71 -4.13
N SER A 53 14.79 2.91 -3.39
CA SER A 53 14.75 3.16 -1.95
C SER A 53 13.99 4.45 -1.61
N GLY A 54 14.16 5.53 -2.40
CA GLY A 54 13.39 6.76 -2.25
C GLY A 54 11.89 6.54 -2.42
N ILE A 55 11.48 5.89 -3.50
CA ILE A 55 10.07 5.62 -3.79
C ILE A 55 9.43 4.69 -2.76
N ARG A 56 10.15 3.69 -2.25
CA ARG A 56 9.64 2.81 -1.16
C ARG A 56 9.30 3.63 0.08
N ARG A 57 10.23 4.47 0.55
CA ARG A 57 9.99 5.32 1.73
C ARG A 57 8.82 6.27 1.52
N THR A 58 8.77 6.98 0.39
CA THR A 58 7.67 7.89 0.09
C THR A 58 6.32 7.17 -0.01
N TYR A 59 6.28 5.97 -0.58
CA TYR A 59 5.06 5.17 -0.65
C TYR A 59 4.63 4.70 0.74
N GLU A 60 5.55 4.19 1.56
CA GLU A 60 5.27 3.73 2.93
C GLU A 60 4.74 4.88 3.79
N GLU A 61 5.42 6.02 3.82
CA GLU A 61 5.00 7.21 4.57
C GLU A 61 3.60 7.71 4.15
N LEU A 62 3.33 7.77 2.84
CA LEU A 62 2.04 8.20 2.33
C LEU A 62 0.93 7.18 2.64
N MET A 63 1.25 5.89 2.56
CA MET A 63 0.32 4.80 2.84
C MET A 63 -0.07 4.76 4.32
N GLU A 64 0.89 4.98 5.23
CA GLU A 64 0.62 5.10 6.67
C GLU A 64 -0.34 6.25 6.96
N ASN A 65 -0.09 7.44 6.39
CA ASN A 65 -1.00 8.57 6.53
C ASN A 65 -2.39 8.25 5.96
N ALA A 66 -2.47 7.66 4.77
CA ALA A 66 -3.75 7.31 4.15
C ALA A 66 -4.56 6.32 4.98
N ALA A 67 -3.90 5.34 5.60
CA ALA A 67 -4.55 4.32 6.43
C ALA A 67 -5.11 4.86 7.76
N GLU A 68 -4.60 5.99 8.25
CA GLU A 68 -5.08 6.67 9.48
C GLU A 68 -6.24 7.64 9.22
N GLY A 69 -6.48 8.01 7.95
CA GLY A 69 -7.49 8.99 7.57
C GLY A 69 -8.95 8.49 7.65
N PRO A 70 -9.92 9.38 7.92
CA PRO A 70 -11.35 9.07 7.84
C PRO A 70 -11.73 8.81 6.38
N GLY A 71 -11.76 7.55 5.97
CA GLY A 71 -11.95 7.16 4.57
C GLY A 71 -10.85 6.22 4.04
N ALA A 72 -9.92 5.81 4.90
CA ALA A 72 -8.96 4.75 4.61
C ALA A 72 -9.65 3.52 4.03
N THR A 73 -9.17 3.05 2.89
CA THR A 73 -9.71 1.86 2.24
C THR A 73 -9.32 0.59 3.01
N LEU A 74 -9.99 -0.52 2.71
CA LEU A 74 -9.61 -1.81 3.28
C LEU A 74 -8.18 -2.20 2.89
N GLY A 75 -7.79 -1.96 1.63
CA GLY A 75 -6.46 -2.24 1.11
C GLY A 75 -5.36 -1.44 1.80
N GLN A 76 -5.58 -0.15 2.03
CA GLN A 76 -4.63 0.71 2.75
C GLN A 76 -4.41 0.23 4.18
N ARG A 77 -5.50 -0.04 4.91
CA ARG A 77 -5.45 -0.55 6.29
C ARG A 77 -4.77 -1.92 6.38
N LEU A 78 -5.12 -2.83 5.46
CA LEU A 78 -4.48 -4.15 5.35
C LEU A 78 -2.98 -4.03 5.12
N HIS A 79 -2.57 -3.22 4.14
CA HIS A 79 -1.17 -3.01 3.82
C HIS A 79 -0.36 -2.53 5.04
N VAL A 80 -0.87 -1.51 5.74
CA VAL A 80 -0.19 -0.95 6.92
C VAL A 80 -0.14 -1.94 8.07
N ALA A 81 -1.25 -2.60 8.41
CA ALA A 81 -1.28 -3.60 9.48
C ALA A 81 -0.28 -4.73 9.23
N ARG A 82 -0.27 -5.27 8.00
CA ARG A 82 0.61 -6.37 7.58
C ARG A 82 2.09 -5.96 7.59
N THR A 83 2.42 -4.79 7.03
CA THR A 83 3.80 -4.32 6.94
C THR A 83 4.38 -3.92 8.30
N LYS A 84 3.58 -3.30 9.19
CA LYS A 84 3.98 -3.06 10.59
C LYS A 84 4.26 -4.38 11.32
N ALA A 85 3.49 -5.43 11.03
CA ALA A 85 3.73 -6.79 11.53
C ALA A 85 4.86 -7.56 10.79
N LYS A 86 5.49 -6.95 9.78
CA LYS A 86 6.56 -7.54 8.95
C LYS A 86 6.15 -8.81 8.21
N LEU A 87 4.88 -8.93 7.87
CA LEU A 87 4.33 -10.08 7.15
C LEU A 87 4.39 -9.84 5.64
N THR A 88 4.65 -10.88 4.87
CA THR A 88 4.44 -10.91 3.41
C THR A 88 2.95 -11.07 3.08
N THR A 89 2.56 -10.79 1.83
CA THR A 89 1.17 -11.02 1.36
C THR A 89 0.76 -12.48 1.49
N GLU A 90 1.70 -13.40 1.26
CA GLU A 90 1.53 -14.85 1.44
C GLU A 90 1.26 -15.22 2.91
N GLU A 91 2.07 -14.72 3.86
CA GLU A 91 1.88 -15.01 5.28
C GLU A 91 0.55 -14.46 5.81
N ALA A 92 0.17 -13.25 5.38
CA ALA A 92 -1.12 -12.66 5.73
C ALA A 92 -2.29 -13.49 5.19
N ALA A 93 -2.22 -13.93 3.93
CA ALA A 93 -3.23 -14.77 3.30
C ALA A 93 -3.44 -16.08 4.07
N ASN A 94 -2.34 -16.76 4.39
CA ASN A 94 -2.35 -18.00 5.16
C ASN A 94 -2.98 -17.83 6.56
N GLY A 95 -2.75 -16.68 7.21
CA GLY A 95 -3.29 -16.38 8.53
C GLY A 95 -4.83 -16.35 8.60
N VAL A 96 -5.51 -16.12 7.46
CA VAL A 96 -6.98 -16.07 7.38
C VAL A 96 -7.58 -17.03 6.36
N GLY A 97 -6.79 -17.97 5.86
CA GLY A 97 -7.24 -18.99 4.90
C GLY A 97 -7.68 -18.40 3.56
N LEU A 98 -7.00 -17.34 3.10
CA LEU A 98 -7.19 -16.73 1.78
C LEU A 98 -6.03 -17.10 0.86
N SER A 99 -6.20 -16.88 -0.45
CA SER A 99 -5.08 -16.92 -1.38
C SER A 99 -4.32 -15.59 -1.36
N LYS A 100 -3.03 -15.65 -1.72
CA LYS A 100 -2.19 -14.45 -1.82
C LYS A 100 -2.77 -13.43 -2.81
N GLU A 101 -3.35 -13.90 -3.90
CA GLU A 101 -3.94 -13.06 -4.94
C GLU A 101 -5.10 -12.22 -4.40
N VAL A 102 -5.88 -12.74 -3.43
CA VAL A 102 -6.94 -11.97 -2.77
C VAL A 102 -6.35 -10.81 -1.97
N ILE A 103 -5.27 -11.05 -1.21
CA ILE A 103 -4.58 -9.99 -0.46
C ILE A 103 -4.02 -8.93 -1.41
N GLU A 104 -3.39 -9.36 -2.51
CA GLU A 104 -2.84 -8.44 -3.51
C GLU A 104 -3.93 -7.63 -4.22
N ALA A 105 -5.03 -8.25 -4.62
CA ALA A 105 -6.18 -7.58 -5.23
C ALA A 105 -6.78 -6.53 -4.29
N VAL A 106 -6.95 -6.85 -3.01
CA VAL A 106 -7.47 -5.91 -2.01
C VAL A 106 -6.52 -4.74 -1.77
N GLU A 107 -5.20 -4.97 -1.65
CA GLU A 107 -4.20 -3.88 -1.57
C GLU A 107 -4.14 -3.04 -2.87
N LEU A 108 -4.61 -3.59 -4.00
CA LEU A 108 -4.78 -2.90 -5.28
C LEU A 108 -6.11 -2.16 -5.41
N GLU A 109 -6.96 -2.17 -4.37
CA GLU A 109 -8.30 -1.59 -4.36
C GLU A 109 -9.26 -2.27 -5.35
N GLU A 110 -9.03 -3.54 -5.66
CA GLU A 110 -9.95 -4.34 -6.44
C GLU A 110 -11.09 -4.87 -5.54
N PRO A 111 -12.31 -5.06 -6.09
CA PRO A 111 -13.43 -5.62 -5.34
C PRO A 111 -13.13 -7.03 -4.81
N ALA A 112 -13.53 -7.30 -3.57
CA ALA A 112 -13.46 -8.60 -2.94
C ALA A 112 -14.85 -9.08 -2.49
N SER A 113 -15.01 -10.37 -2.23
CA SER A 113 -16.27 -10.90 -1.70
C SER A 113 -16.51 -10.44 -0.26
N GLU A 114 -17.77 -10.39 0.18
CA GLU A 114 -18.11 -10.03 1.56
C GLU A 114 -17.46 -10.97 2.59
N GLU A 115 -17.29 -12.26 2.23
CA GLU A 115 -16.61 -13.24 3.08
C GLU A 115 -15.12 -12.91 3.23
N ASP A 116 -14.44 -12.58 2.13
CA ASP A 116 -13.02 -12.21 2.15
C ASP A 116 -12.81 -10.89 2.90
N ILE A 117 -13.70 -9.92 2.70
CA ILE A 117 -13.69 -8.64 3.42
C ILE A 117 -13.80 -8.87 4.93
N ALA A 118 -14.67 -9.76 5.38
CA ALA A 118 -14.82 -10.08 6.80
C ALA A 118 -13.53 -10.68 7.38
N LYS A 119 -12.95 -11.69 6.71
CA LYS A 119 -11.67 -12.32 7.10
C LYS A 119 -10.53 -11.30 7.18
N ILE A 120 -10.45 -10.39 6.21
CA ILE A 120 -9.42 -9.34 6.18
C ILE A 120 -9.61 -8.34 7.32
N LYS A 121 -10.85 -7.96 7.65
CA LYS A 121 -11.13 -7.10 8.81
C LYS A 121 -10.71 -7.78 10.12
N ASP A 122 -10.95 -9.08 10.25
CA ASP A 122 -10.52 -9.86 11.42
C ASP A 122 -8.98 -9.91 11.52
N LEU A 123 -8.28 -10.09 10.39
CA LEU A 123 -6.82 -10.02 10.35
C LEU A 123 -6.29 -8.66 10.80
N ILE A 124 -6.84 -7.58 10.25
CA ILE A 124 -6.45 -6.20 10.58
C ILE A 124 -6.61 -5.96 12.09
N ALA A 125 -7.77 -6.33 12.65
CA ALA A 125 -8.04 -6.24 14.09
C ALA A 125 -7.06 -7.06 14.94
N ALA A 126 -6.70 -8.27 14.51
CA ALA A 126 -5.74 -9.13 15.21
C ALA A 126 -4.31 -8.57 15.18
N LEU A 127 -3.95 -7.79 14.16
CA LEU A 127 -2.65 -7.13 14.02
C LEU A 127 -2.56 -5.77 14.74
N GLY A 128 -3.65 -5.32 15.38
CA GLY A 128 -3.69 -4.08 16.14
C GLY A 128 -4.02 -2.83 15.32
N GLY A 129 -4.76 -2.98 14.22
CA GLY A 129 -5.30 -1.88 13.39
C GLY A 129 -6.75 -2.09 12.96
#